data_AF-A0A197K8B6-F1
#
_entry.id   AF-A0A197K8B6-F1
#
_cell.length_a   1.000
_cell.length_b   1.000
_cell.length_c   1.000
_cell.angle_alpha   90.00
_cell.angle_beta   90.00
_cell.angle_gamma   90.00
#
_symmetry.space_group_name_H-M   'P 1'
#
loop_
_entity.id
_entity.type
_entity.pdbx_description
1 polymer ?
#
loop_
_entity_poly.entity_id
_entity_poly.type
_entity_poly.pdbx_seq_one_letter_code
_entity_poly.pdbx_strand_id
1 'polypeptide(L)'
;MALAAGIEDVGVVKGYIKGPMDVFSKEVPPANHAWNVVRINGTYRFIDCCLASPFHQAHYPNRPQNATSFYFLTSPMDLVLSHFPMFLTYQYITPSIPPQIFLRLPFVRPAFF
;
A
#
# COMPACT_ATOMS: atom_id res chain seq x y z
N MET A 1 -6.42 6.14 15.99
CA MET A 1 -5.05 6.14 16.55
C MET A 1 -4.22 7.33 16.10
N ALA A 2 -4.00 7.59 14.80
CA ALA A 2 -3.17 8.72 14.35
C ALA A 2 -3.66 10.09 14.86
N LEU A 3 -4.98 10.36 14.79
CA LEU A 3 -5.58 11.56 15.39
C LEU A 3 -5.27 11.71 16.89
N ALA A 4 -5.36 10.62 17.65
CA ALA A 4 -5.08 10.61 19.07
C ALA A 4 -3.59 10.84 19.39
N ALA A 5 -2.70 10.58 18.42
CA ALA A 5 -1.27 10.87 18.49
C ALA A 5 -0.93 12.30 18.02
N GLY A 6 -1.93 13.16 17.77
CA GLY A 6 -1.75 14.54 17.33
C GLY A 6 -1.44 14.70 15.85
N ILE A 7 -1.66 13.67 15.03
CA ILE A 7 -1.52 13.76 13.57
C ILE A 7 -2.87 14.18 12.97
N GLU A 8 -2.93 15.36 12.39
CA GLU A 8 -4.19 15.98 11.94
C GLU A 8 -4.58 15.58 10.52
N ASP A 9 -3.63 15.57 9.57
CA ASP A 9 -3.88 15.22 8.17
C ASP A 9 -3.73 13.71 7.97
N VAL A 10 -4.86 13.01 8.06
CA VAL A 10 -4.96 11.55 8.02
C VAL A 10 -6.12 11.11 7.13
N GLY A 11 -6.03 9.90 6.60
CA GLY A 11 -7.10 9.33 5.79
C GLY A 11 -7.06 7.81 5.74
N VAL A 12 -8.16 7.22 5.30
CA VAL A 12 -8.25 5.82 4.92
C VAL A 12 -8.33 5.76 3.41
N VAL A 13 -7.44 4.99 2.79
CA VAL A 13 -7.39 4.77 1.36
C VAL A 13 -7.91 3.36 1.08
N LYS A 14 -8.99 3.28 0.32
CA LYS A 14 -9.52 2.02 -0.22
C LYS A 14 -8.93 1.77 -1.60
N GLY A 15 -8.55 0.52 -1.87
CA GLY A 15 -7.91 0.19 -3.13
C GLY A 15 -7.67 -1.30 -3.33
N TYR A 16 -6.81 -1.57 -4.28
CA TYR A 16 -6.40 -2.89 -4.72
C TYR A 16 -4.95 -3.15 -4.33
N ILE A 17 -4.67 -4.31 -3.77
CA ILE A 17 -3.30 -4.81 -3.61
C ILE A 17 -3.03 -5.93 -4.61
N LYS A 18 -1.84 -5.92 -5.23
CA LYS A 18 -1.43 -6.98 -6.13
C LYS A 18 -1.23 -8.31 -5.41
N GLY A 19 -1.69 -9.38 -6.03
CA GLY A 19 -1.38 -10.75 -5.68
C GLY A 19 -0.34 -11.38 -6.60
N PRO A 20 0.34 -12.45 -6.16
CA PRO A 20 1.28 -13.20 -7.00
C PRO A 20 0.59 -13.92 -8.18
N MET A 21 -0.72 -14.14 -8.09
CA MET A 21 -1.53 -14.81 -9.11
C MET A 21 -2.28 -13.83 -10.01
N ASP A 22 -1.98 -12.53 -9.91
CA ASP A 22 -2.64 -11.51 -10.71
C ASP A 22 -2.31 -11.73 -12.18
N VAL A 23 -3.36 -11.85 -12.99
CA VAL A 23 -3.24 -11.96 -14.44
C VAL A 23 -3.31 -10.55 -15.04
N PHE A 24 -2.54 -10.30 -16.08
CA PHE A 24 -2.63 -9.06 -16.84
C PHE A 24 -4.05 -8.85 -17.39
N SER A 25 -4.80 -7.94 -16.78
CA SER A 25 -6.09 -7.46 -17.24
C SER A 25 -5.94 -6.07 -17.89
N LYS A 26 -6.98 -5.61 -18.59
CA LYS A 26 -7.03 -4.22 -19.08
C LYS A 26 -7.33 -3.21 -17.96
N GLU A 27 -7.96 -3.66 -16.88
CA GLU A 27 -8.48 -2.83 -15.80
C GLU A 27 -8.05 -3.39 -14.44
N VAL A 28 -7.78 -2.50 -13.48
CA VAL A 28 -7.46 -2.92 -12.11
C VAL A 28 -8.70 -3.58 -11.50
N PRO A 29 -8.57 -4.75 -10.86
CA PRO A 29 -9.72 -5.41 -10.25
C PRO A 29 -10.38 -4.55 -9.16
N PRO A 30 -11.62 -4.88 -8.74
CA PRO A 30 -12.28 -4.20 -7.65
C PRO A 30 -11.41 -4.13 -6.39
N ALA A 31 -11.56 -3.05 -5.63
CA ALA A 31 -10.83 -2.85 -4.39
C ALA A 31 -10.99 -4.04 -3.43
N ASN A 32 -9.87 -4.64 -3.03
CA ASN A 32 -9.80 -5.79 -2.14
C ASN A 32 -9.17 -5.46 -0.78
N HIS A 33 -8.76 -4.21 -0.56
CA HIS A 33 -8.00 -3.82 0.62
C HIS A 33 -8.19 -2.35 1.01
N ALA A 34 -7.74 -2.00 2.21
CA ALA A 34 -7.66 -0.61 2.67
C ALA A 34 -6.45 -0.41 3.59
N TRP A 35 -5.86 0.78 3.53
CA TRP A 35 -4.72 1.19 4.35
C TRP A 35 -4.88 2.64 4.81
N ASN A 36 -4.05 3.07 5.75
CA ASN A 36 -4.08 4.44 6.26
C ASN A 36 -3.03 5.30 5.55
N VAL A 37 -3.33 6.57 5.41
CA VAL A 37 -2.38 7.61 5.03
C VAL A 37 -2.31 8.65 6.13
N VAL A 38 -1.12 9.16 6.38
CA VAL A 38 -0.85 10.23 7.33
C VAL A 38 0.12 11.22 6.70
N ARG A 39 0.00 12.51 7.04
CA ARG A 39 0.99 13.51 6.65
C ARG A 39 1.87 13.86 7.85
N ILE A 40 3.17 13.66 7.69
CA ILE A 40 4.17 13.95 8.71
C ILE A 40 5.28 14.78 8.05
N ASN A 41 5.64 15.90 8.70
CA ASN A 41 6.66 16.84 8.21
C ASN A 41 6.42 17.28 6.75
N GLY A 42 5.16 17.56 6.40
CA GLY A 42 4.76 17.99 5.07
C GLY A 42 4.68 16.87 4.02
N THR A 43 5.10 15.64 4.33
CA THR A 43 5.10 14.49 3.41
C THR A 43 4.05 13.45 3.78
N TYR A 44 3.36 12.90 2.77
CA TYR A 44 2.45 11.78 2.98
C TYR A 44 3.21 10.48 3.17
N ARG A 45 2.72 9.65 4.09
CA ARG A 45 3.26 8.35 4.48
C ARG A 45 2.13 7.37 4.68
N PHE A 46 2.35 6.12 4.30
CA PHE A 46 1.32 5.09 4.40
C PHE A 46 1.55 4.11 5.54
N ILE A 47 0.46 3.58 6.08
CA ILE A 47 0.47 2.57 7.14
C ILE A 47 -0.51 1.46 6.77
N ASP A 48 -0.02 0.23 6.59
CA ASP A 48 -0.84 -0.95 6.34
C ASP A 48 -0.65 -1.99 7.46
N CYS A 49 -1.48 -1.91 8.49
CA CYS A 49 -1.43 -2.83 9.63
C CYS A 49 -1.81 -4.27 9.26
N CYS A 50 -2.63 -4.46 8.21
CA CYS A 50 -3.09 -5.78 7.80
C CYS A 50 -1.93 -6.56 7.17
N LEU A 51 -1.20 -5.96 6.23
CA LEU A 51 -0.03 -6.59 5.61
C LEU A 51 1.21 -6.56 6.51
N ALA A 52 1.31 -5.59 7.43
CA ALA A 52 2.35 -5.60 8.47
C ALA A 52 2.26 -6.82 9.39
N SER A 53 1.05 -7.30 9.68
CA SER A 53 0.83 -8.38 10.63
C SER A 53 1.55 -9.67 10.21
N PRO A 54 2.34 -10.31 11.09
CA PRO A 54 2.97 -11.61 10.80
C PRO A 54 1.95 -12.73 10.60
N PHE A 55 0.70 -12.52 11.02
CA PHE A 55 -0.39 -13.48 10.89
C PHE A 55 -1.20 -13.33 9.61
N HIS A 56 -0.86 -12.37 8.75
CA HIS A 56 -1.56 -12.19 7.48
C HIS A 56 -1.35 -13.40 6.56
N GLN A 57 -2.43 -13.85 5.89
CA GLN A 57 -2.42 -15.04 5.05
C GLN A 57 -1.42 -14.97 3.88
N ALA A 58 -1.14 -13.76 3.37
CA ALA A 58 -0.18 -13.54 2.28
C ALA A 58 1.26 -13.92 2.64
N HIS A 59 1.58 -14.07 3.93
CA HIS A 59 2.90 -14.48 4.40
C HIS A 59 3.04 -16.00 4.53
N TYR A 60 2.01 -16.79 4.28
CA TYR A 60 2.13 -18.25 4.33
C TYR A 60 2.95 -18.79 3.14
N PRO A 61 3.83 -19.80 3.35
CA PRO A 61 4.19 -20.44 4.62
C PRO A 61 5.27 -19.68 5.43
N ASN A 62 5.95 -18.72 4.81
CA ASN A 62 7.11 -18.02 5.37
C ASN A 62 6.70 -16.77 6.19
N ARG A 63 6.07 -16.99 7.34
CA ARG A 63 5.63 -15.90 8.22
C ARG A 63 6.83 -15.20 8.87
N PRO A 64 6.89 -13.85 8.85
CA PRO A 64 7.89 -13.14 9.64
C PRO A 64 7.60 -13.30 11.13
N GLN A 65 8.64 -13.22 11.97
CA GLN A 65 8.47 -13.30 13.43
C GLN A 65 7.84 -12.02 14.00
N ASN A 66 8.13 -10.88 13.38
CA ASN A 66 7.68 -9.56 13.81
C ASN A 66 6.82 -8.90 12.72
N ALA A 67 6.17 -7.80 13.10
CA ALA A 67 5.48 -6.97 12.12
C ALA A 67 6.46 -6.46 11.06
N THR A 68 6.05 -6.48 9.79
CA THR A 68 6.91 -6.06 8.68
C THR A 68 7.01 -4.54 8.66
N SER A 69 8.20 -4.02 9.01
CA SER A 69 8.47 -2.58 9.18
C SER A 69 8.16 -1.75 7.94
N PHE A 70 8.34 -2.32 6.74
CA PHE A 70 8.05 -1.68 5.46
C PHE A 70 6.68 -0.99 5.44
N TYR A 71 5.65 -1.60 6.04
CA TYR A 71 4.28 -1.09 6.03
C TYR A 71 4.00 -0.02 7.09
N PHE A 72 5.01 0.49 7.80
CA PHE A 72 4.86 1.60 8.74
C PHE A 72 5.59 2.82 8.22
N LEU A 73 4.83 3.85 7.85
CA LEU A 73 5.32 5.10 7.26
C LEU A 73 6.04 4.89 5.91
N THR A 74 5.55 3.94 5.10
CA THR A 74 6.04 3.68 3.75
C THR A 74 5.93 4.95 2.90
N SER A 75 6.93 5.20 2.05
CA SER A 75 6.84 6.30 1.11
C SER A 75 5.77 6.02 0.03
N PRO A 76 5.15 7.06 -0.55
CA PRO A 76 4.21 6.86 -1.64
C PRO A 76 4.81 6.20 -2.89
N MET A 77 6.07 6.51 -3.20
CA MET A 77 6.79 5.92 -4.35
C MET A 77 7.05 4.42 -4.18
N ASP A 78 7.24 3.96 -2.94
CA ASP A 78 7.48 2.54 -2.68
C ASP A 78 6.16 1.74 -2.63
N LEU A 79 5.14 2.30 -1.97
CA LEU A 79 3.86 1.60 -1.79
C LEU A 79 3.11 1.39 -3.12
N VAL A 80 3.21 2.33 -4.07
CA VAL A 80 2.49 2.27 -5.35
C VAL A 80 2.89 1.08 -6.23
N LEU A 81 4.01 0.40 -5.93
CA LEU A 81 4.41 -0.81 -6.66
C LEU A 81 3.45 -1.99 -6.42
N SER A 82 2.77 -2.00 -5.27
CA SER A 82 1.86 -3.07 -4.84
C SER A 82 0.45 -2.58 -4.50
N HIS A 83 0.25 -1.32 -4.11
CA HIS A 83 -1.04 -0.76 -3.70
C HIS A 83 -1.56 0.25 -4.72
N PHE A 84 -2.77 0.04 -5.24
CA PHE A 84 -3.44 0.92 -6.18
C PHE A 84 -4.74 1.48 -5.59
N PRO A 85 -4.84 2.80 -5.31
CA PRO A 85 -6.04 3.38 -4.73
C PRO A 85 -7.19 3.45 -5.74
N MET A 86 -8.43 3.53 -5.25
CA MET A 86 -9.61 3.76 -6.09
C MET A 86 -9.57 5.10 -6.85
N PHE A 87 -8.91 6.11 -6.28
CA PHE A 87 -8.72 7.42 -6.90
C PHE A 87 -7.23 7.73 -7.02
N LEU A 88 -6.78 8.13 -8.22
CA LEU A 88 -5.35 8.39 -8.50
C LEU A 88 -4.73 9.45 -7.59
N THR A 89 -5.50 10.42 -7.13
CA THR A 89 -5.07 11.47 -6.20
C THR A 89 -4.56 10.90 -4.87
N TYR A 90 -5.05 9.73 -4.45
CA TYR A 90 -4.61 9.06 -3.24
C TYR A 90 -3.33 8.23 -3.41
N GLN A 91 -2.67 8.30 -4.57
CA GLN A 91 -1.30 7.79 -4.69
C GLN A 91 -0.28 8.74 -4.09
N TYR A 92 -0.60 10.04 -3.94
CA TYR A 92 0.30 11.08 -3.40
C TYR A 92 1.69 11.11 -4.06
N ILE A 93 1.73 10.85 -5.37
CA ILE A 93 2.93 10.97 -6.23
C ILE A 93 2.59 11.79 -7.47
N THR A 94 3.62 12.42 -8.03
CA THR A 94 3.52 13.24 -9.25
C THR A 94 4.60 12.81 -10.26
N PRO A 95 4.23 12.38 -11.47
CA PRO A 95 2.87 12.10 -11.93
C PRO A 95 2.27 10.85 -11.27
N SER A 96 0.95 10.80 -11.14
CA SER A 96 0.26 9.58 -10.72
C SER A 96 0.42 8.46 -11.76
N ILE A 97 0.57 7.23 -11.29
CA ILE A 97 0.71 6.04 -12.13
C ILE A 97 -0.69 5.58 -12.57
N PRO A 98 -1.01 5.54 -13.87
CA PRO A 98 -2.31 5.09 -14.33
C PRO A 98 -2.46 3.56 -14.18
N PRO A 99 -3.71 3.04 -14.16
CA PRO A 99 -4.00 1.61 -13.98
C PRO A 99 -3.16 0.68 -14.88
N GLN A 100 -3.00 1.07 -16.14
CA GLN A 100 -2.31 0.27 -17.17
C GLN A 100 -0.81 0.13 -16.90
N ILE A 101 -0.19 1.16 -16.30
CA ILE A 101 1.22 1.10 -15.90
C ILE A 101 1.33 0.30 -14.60
N PHE A 102 0.45 0.54 -13.63
CA PHE A 102 0.43 -0.22 -12.39
C PHE A 102 0.38 -1.73 -12.65
N LEU A 103 -0.53 -2.22 -13.49
CA LEU A 103 -0.65 -3.64 -13.82
C LEU A 103 0.60 -4.23 -14.51
N ARG A 104 1.44 -3.40 -15.13
CA ARG A 104 2.71 -3.82 -15.78
C ARG A 104 3.92 -3.73 -14.87
N LEU A 105 3.82 -3.01 -13.75
CA LEU A 105 4.91 -2.98 -12.77
C LEU A 105 5.09 -4.37 -12.15
N PRO A 106 6.35 -4.76 -11.86
CA PRO A 106 6.63 -6.03 -11.21
C PRO A 106 5.86 -6.16 -9.90
N PHE A 107 5.50 -7.38 -9.54
CA PHE A 107 4.99 -7.67 -8.22
C PHE A 107 6.16 -7.60 -7.21
N VAL A 108 6.24 -6.50 -6.48
CA VAL A 108 7.30 -6.25 -5.48
C VAL A 108 6.77 -6.54 -4.08
N ARG A 109 7.58 -7.21 -3.28
CA ARG A 109 7.31 -7.52 -1.86
C ARG A 109 8.22 -6.71 -0.94
N PRO A 110 7.86 -6.57 0.35
CA PRO A 110 8.67 -5.84 1.32
C PRO A 110 10.16 -6.21 1.35
N ALA A 111 10.53 -7.45 1.07
CA ALA A 111 11.92 -7.92 1.07
C ALA A 111 12.84 -7.26 0.02
N PHE A 112 12.29 -6.46 -0.90
CA PHE A 112 13.06 -5.66 -1.86
C PHE A 112 13.58 -4.33 -1.27
N PHE A 113 12.94 -3.81 -0.22
CA PHE A 113 13.24 -2.52 0.42
C PHE A 113 13.99 -2.71 1.73
#